data_AF-A0A846QCL5-F1
#
_entry.id   AF-A0A846QCL5-F1
#
_cell.length_a   1.000
_cell.length_b   1.000
_cell.length_c   1.000
_cell.angle_alpha   90.00
_cell.angle_beta   90.00
_cell.angle_gamma   90.00
#
_symmetry.space_group_name_H-M   'P 1'
#
loop_
_entity.id
_entity.type
_entity.pdbx_description
1 polymer ?
#
loop_
_entity_poly.entity_id
_entity_poly.type
_entity_poly.pdbx_seq_one_letter_code
_entity_poly.pdbx_strand_id
1 'polypeptide(L)'
;MGAAMDWLGPEGCRAVALDILTRPQLARERGGEIWADCPFHAERTPGNAFSYNWTKDVAQCLSCGTAADLIGVYNAAHGREPDDALGFAEFRQTYAPSAPAGRPAPQPRRRARREDAPRWTPRQAGDPCEDWSRHAAQFVEHSMRRLESAPEVARMLAGWGIDMDTARACRMGWNERDKFPPVTSWGLPHATGRTGGEAKIFLPAGLVIPYAPGGRVVKIKIRRSGEGADPRYWHVKGGYCGFHVYGRPEWRVWVIIETERDAAMVWRFVRGMGVGTMATGSASARPDERAAGVLRGASCILNALDYDGAGRANAGWWEDEFPQSLRWPAPPSLGKDIGDAVGHGVDVAAWVRAGLPSHVRRELERLTRPAQTPPAVPSAGQRPEPQELPPAVRELRGLLARAEGRARIVKHADGGLELCCAPGWRGTPEGWELSGRISRLVFMGPDEVLRWIEADPRGRITG
;
A
#
# COMPACT_ATOMS: atom_id res chain seq x y z
N MET A 1 -27.12 8.08 8.61
CA MET A 1 -27.96 8.45 7.46
C MET A 1 -27.46 9.80 6.97
N GLY A 2 -27.72 10.19 5.71
CA GLY A 2 -27.35 11.52 5.22
C GLY A 2 -28.29 12.58 5.77
N ALA A 3 -27.89 13.86 5.71
CA ALA A 3 -28.68 14.93 6.32
C ALA A 3 -30.07 15.08 5.69
N ALA A 4 -30.19 14.78 4.38
CA ALA A 4 -31.47 14.76 3.69
C ALA A 4 -32.45 13.74 4.29
N MET A 5 -31.98 12.52 4.60
CA MET A 5 -32.80 11.52 5.28
C MET A 5 -33.30 11.98 6.65
N ASP A 6 -32.42 12.61 7.43
CA ASP A 6 -32.77 13.09 8.77
C ASP A 6 -33.79 14.25 8.69
N TRP A 7 -33.77 15.06 7.63
CA TRP A 7 -34.65 16.21 7.46
C TRP A 7 -35.99 15.88 6.79
N LEU A 8 -35.99 14.96 5.82
CA LEU A 8 -37.10 14.73 4.90
C LEU A 8 -37.78 13.37 5.11
N GLY A 9 -37.08 12.42 5.77
CA GLY A 9 -37.47 11.02 5.79
C GLY A 9 -37.44 10.35 4.41
N PRO A 10 -37.78 9.05 4.33
CA PRO A 10 -37.68 8.28 3.09
C PRO A 10 -38.54 8.82 1.94
N GLU A 11 -39.79 9.19 2.22
CA GLU A 11 -40.72 9.67 1.19
C GLU A 11 -40.36 11.08 0.71
N GLY A 12 -39.89 11.96 1.61
CA GLY A 12 -39.38 13.27 1.20
C GLY A 12 -38.09 13.15 0.38
N CYS A 13 -37.20 12.23 0.75
CA CYS A 13 -36.03 11.89 -0.06
C CYS A 13 -36.39 11.35 -1.45
N ARG A 14 -37.45 10.52 -1.55
CA ARG A 14 -37.96 10.02 -2.83
C ARG A 14 -38.47 11.16 -3.69
N ALA A 15 -39.28 12.05 -3.12
CA ALA A 15 -39.85 13.20 -3.84
C ALA A 15 -38.77 14.11 -4.40
N VAL A 16 -37.77 14.46 -3.58
CA VAL A 16 -36.65 15.31 -4.02
C VAL A 16 -35.77 14.61 -5.06
N ALA A 17 -35.50 13.31 -4.90
CA ALA A 17 -34.76 12.57 -5.92
C ALA A 17 -35.47 12.57 -7.28
N LEU A 18 -36.80 12.45 -7.31
CA LEU A 18 -37.58 12.53 -8.55
C LEU A 18 -37.60 13.93 -9.17
N ASP A 19 -37.44 14.97 -8.36
CA ASP A 19 -37.35 16.37 -8.81
C ASP A 19 -36.00 16.67 -9.48
N ILE A 20 -34.90 16.15 -8.92
CA ILE A 20 -33.53 16.52 -9.33
C ILE A 20 -32.90 15.55 -10.34
N LEU A 21 -33.36 14.31 -10.41
CA LEU A 21 -32.76 13.30 -11.29
C LEU A 21 -33.25 13.44 -12.73
N THR A 22 -32.32 13.32 -13.67
CA THR A 22 -32.65 13.31 -15.10
C THR A 22 -33.13 11.91 -15.52
N ARG A 23 -34.31 11.84 -16.15
CA ARG A 23 -34.95 10.61 -16.64
C ARG A 23 -35.04 9.47 -15.61
N PRO A 24 -35.73 9.66 -14.47
CA PRO A 24 -35.96 8.59 -13.51
C PRO A 24 -36.83 7.47 -14.11
N GLN A 25 -36.39 6.23 -13.95
CA GLN A 25 -37.04 5.02 -14.46
C GLN A 25 -37.99 4.44 -13.40
N LEU A 26 -39.19 5.03 -13.29
CA LEU A 26 -40.21 4.63 -12.30
C LEU A 26 -40.62 3.14 -12.40
N ALA A 27 -40.59 2.56 -13.60
CA ALA A 27 -40.91 1.14 -13.82
C ALA A 27 -39.88 0.16 -13.21
N ARG A 28 -38.72 0.64 -12.76
CA ARG A 28 -37.65 -0.16 -12.13
C ARG A 28 -37.51 0.09 -10.63
N GLU A 29 -38.48 0.73 -10.01
CA GLU A 29 -38.56 0.89 -8.55
C GLU A 29 -38.73 -0.48 -7.86
N ARG A 30 -37.62 -1.18 -7.61
CA ARG A 30 -37.58 -2.41 -6.80
C ARG A 30 -36.71 -2.17 -5.59
N GLY A 31 -37.21 -2.49 -4.40
CA GLY A 31 -36.41 -2.43 -3.16
C GLY A 31 -36.02 -1.02 -2.70
N GLY A 32 -36.79 0.01 -3.10
CA GLY A 32 -36.57 1.39 -2.66
C GLY A 32 -35.51 2.15 -3.47
N GLU A 33 -35.33 1.83 -4.76
CA GLU A 33 -34.30 2.41 -5.63
C GLU A 33 -34.89 3.10 -6.88
N ILE A 34 -34.50 4.35 -7.13
CA ILE A 34 -34.76 5.08 -8.39
C ILE A 34 -33.53 4.91 -9.27
N TRP A 35 -33.74 4.37 -10.47
CA TRP A 35 -32.70 4.32 -11.50
C TRP A 35 -32.83 5.56 -12.40
N ALA A 36 -31.73 6.20 -12.75
CA ALA A 36 -31.74 7.45 -13.52
C ALA A 36 -30.41 7.64 -14.25
N ASP A 37 -30.32 8.69 -15.08
CA ASP A 37 -29.04 9.11 -15.66
C ASP A 37 -28.08 9.53 -14.54
N CYS A 38 -26.79 9.22 -14.70
CA CYS A 38 -25.81 9.59 -13.69
C CYS A 38 -25.55 11.11 -13.67
N PRO A 39 -25.73 11.79 -12.52
CA PRO A 39 -25.42 13.21 -12.38
C PRO A 39 -23.91 13.47 -12.27
N PHE A 40 -23.09 12.43 -12.05
CA PHE A 40 -21.65 12.55 -11.82
C PHE A 40 -20.81 12.44 -13.10
N HIS A 41 -21.36 11.91 -14.20
CA HIS A 41 -20.63 11.78 -15.46
C HIS A 41 -21.58 11.68 -16.65
N ALA A 42 -21.09 12.03 -17.84
CA ALA A 42 -21.82 11.83 -19.08
C ALA A 42 -21.82 10.34 -19.50
N GLU A 43 -23.01 9.75 -19.59
CA GLU A 43 -23.21 8.35 -20.00
C GLU A 43 -23.39 8.21 -21.52
N ARG A 44 -22.81 7.15 -22.12
CA ARG A 44 -23.09 6.75 -23.51
C ARG A 44 -24.43 6.02 -23.67
N THR A 45 -24.88 5.33 -22.63
CA THR A 45 -26.19 4.66 -22.56
C THR A 45 -26.88 5.12 -21.28
N PRO A 46 -27.65 6.22 -21.36
CA PRO A 46 -28.17 6.87 -20.16
C PRO A 46 -29.17 6.01 -19.38
N GLY A 47 -29.06 6.01 -18.05
CA GLY A 47 -30.08 5.48 -17.15
C GLY A 47 -29.89 4.04 -16.70
N ASN A 48 -28.77 3.39 -17.05
CA ASN A 48 -28.54 1.97 -16.76
C ASN A 48 -27.54 1.68 -15.63
N ALA A 49 -26.80 2.69 -15.17
CA ALA A 49 -25.71 2.48 -14.22
C ALA A 49 -25.92 3.22 -12.89
N PHE A 50 -26.66 4.33 -12.87
CA PHE A 50 -26.90 5.08 -11.65
C PHE A 50 -28.22 4.68 -10.99
N SER A 51 -28.16 4.46 -9.68
CA SER A 51 -29.34 4.30 -8.83
C SER A 51 -29.21 5.09 -7.53
N TYR A 52 -30.35 5.54 -7.02
CA TYR A 52 -30.48 6.17 -5.71
C TYR A 52 -31.50 5.42 -4.87
N ASN A 53 -31.09 4.94 -3.69
CA ASN A 53 -31.96 4.28 -2.74
C ASN A 53 -32.53 5.28 -1.72
N TRP A 54 -33.79 5.67 -1.87
CA TRP A 54 -34.42 6.69 -1.03
C TRP A 54 -34.75 6.22 0.39
N THR A 55 -34.67 4.92 0.67
CA THR A 55 -34.83 4.40 2.04
C THR A 55 -33.52 4.38 2.82
N LYS A 56 -32.39 4.45 2.11
CA LYS A 56 -31.04 4.39 2.70
C LYS A 56 -30.26 5.70 2.54
N ASP A 57 -30.75 6.60 1.69
CA ASP A 57 -30.10 7.84 1.29
C ASP A 57 -28.68 7.57 0.73
N VAL A 58 -28.65 6.71 -0.28
CA VAL A 58 -27.42 6.27 -0.95
C VAL A 58 -27.63 6.27 -2.45
N ALA A 59 -26.85 7.06 -3.15
CA ALA A 59 -26.66 7.00 -4.58
C ALA A 59 -25.38 6.25 -4.94
N GLN A 60 -25.43 5.49 -6.03
CA GLN A 60 -24.28 4.80 -6.58
C GLN A 60 -24.37 4.76 -8.10
N CYS A 61 -23.27 5.05 -8.78
CA CYS A 61 -23.12 4.80 -10.21
C CYS A 61 -22.18 3.62 -10.46
N LEU A 62 -22.67 2.62 -11.21
CA LEU A 62 -21.90 1.44 -11.61
C LEU A 62 -20.91 1.71 -12.76
N SER A 63 -21.02 2.86 -13.42
CA SER A 63 -20.15 3.26 -14.54
C SER A 63 -18.94 4.07 -14.04
N CYS A 64 -19.18 5.18 -13.31
CA CYS A 64 -18.10 6.02 -12.79
C CYS A 64 -17.65 5.68 -11.36
N GLY A 65 -18.35 4.75 -10.67
CA GLY A 65 -18.01 4.33 -9.31
C GLY A 65 -18.31 5.35 -8.21
N THR A 66 -18.82 6.54 -8.55
CA THR A 66 -19.15 7.58 -7.57
C THR A 66 -20.35 7.16 -6.72
N ALA A 67 -20.24 7.40 -5.40
CA ALA A 67 -21.30 7.20 -4.44
C ALA A 67 -21.50 8.48 -3.61
N ALA A 68 -22.75 8.82 -3.32
CA ALA A 68 -23.11 10.02 -2.56
C ALA A 68 -24.41 9.81 -1.77
N ASP A 69 -24.77 10.77 -0.92
CA ASP A 69 -26.14 10.91 -0.43
C ASP A 69 -26.96 11.82 -1.36
N LEU A 70 -28.24 12.05 -1.06
CA LEU A 70 -29.13 12.86 -1.88
C LEU A 70 -28.64 14.32 -2.04
N ILE A 71 -27.92 14.86 -1.06
CA ILE A 71 -27.35 16.21 -1.16
C ILE A 71 -26.17 16.21 -2.13
N GLY A 72 -25.33 15.17 -2.10
CA GLY A 72 -24.27 15.03 -3.11
C GLY A 72 -24.80 14.79 -4.51
N VAL A 73 -25.94 14.09 -4.66
CA VAL A 73 -26.67 13.99 -5.93
C VAL A 73 -27.17 15.36 -6.38
N TYR A 74 -27.77 16.13 -5.48
CA TYR A 74 -28.22 17.50 -5.75
C TYR A 74 -27.06 18.39 -6.22
N ASN A 75 -25.93 18.36 -5.52
CA ASN A 75 -24.74 19.12 -5.89
C ASN A 75 -24.26 18.77 -7.30
N ALA A 76 -24.14 17.47 -7.60
CA ALA A 76 -23.73 17.00 -8.91
C ALA A 76 -24.72 17.40 -10.02
N ALA A 77 -26.02 17.29 -9.76
CA ALA A 77 -27.07 17.73 -10.69
C ALA A 77 -27.01 19.25 -10.98
N HIS A 78 -26.44 20.05 -10.05
CA HIS A 78 -26.24 21.49 -10.20
C HIS A 78 -24.82 21.86 -10.64
N GLY A 79 -24.03 20.90 -11.14
CA GLY A 79 -22.68 21.13 -11.65
C GLY A 79 -21.65 21.46 -10.57
N ARG A 80 -21.90 21.03 -9.32
CA ARG A 80 -21.00 21.21 -8.17
C ARG A 80 -20.41 19.88 -7.73
N GLU A 81 -19.28 19.95 -7.02
CA GLU A 81 -18.69 18.78 -6.39
C GLU A 81 -19.66 18.19 -5.34
N PRO A 82 -19.76 16.85 -5.18
CA PRO A 82 -20.73 16.23 -4.28
C PRO A 82 -20.66 16.71 -2.82
N ASP A 83 -19.53 17.22 -2.33
CA ASP A 83 -19.35 17.74 -0.98
C ASP A 83 -19.41 19.27 -0.85
N ASP A 84 -19.84 19.97 -1.90
CA ASP A 84 -19.95 21.43 -1.95
C ASP A 84 -20.89 21.98 -0.84
N ALA A 85 -20.35 22.90 -0.04
CA ALA A 85 -21.03 23.47 1.12
C ALA A 85 -22.12 24.50 0.74
N LEU A 86 -21.99 25.18 -0.40
CA LEU A 86 -23.01 26.09 -0.91
C LEU A 86 -24.22 25.29 -1.37
N GLY A 87 -23.99 24.20 -2.09
CA GLY A 87 -25.07 23.31 -2.51
C GLY A 87 -25.77 22.60 -1.34
N PHE A 88 -25.06 22.27 -0.26
CA PHE A 88 -25.69 21.82 1.00
C PHE A 88 -26.62 22.87 1.61
N ALA A 89 -26.17 24.13 1.67
CA ALA A 89 -26.97 25.23 2.22
C ALA A 89 -28.21 25.51 1.35
N GLU A 90 -28.04 25.47 0.03
CA GLU A 90 -29.11 25.63 -0.96
C GLU A 90 -30.13 24.50 -0.87
N PHE A 91 -29.67 23.24 -0.81
CA PHE A 91 -30.57 22.08 -0.62
C PHE A 91 -31.42 22.23 0.64
N ARG A 92 -30.81 22.61 1.77
CA ARG A 92 -31.55 22.83 3.02
C ARG A 92 -32.59 23.93 2.85
N GLN A 93 -32.22 25.07 2.26
CA GLN A 93 -33.14 26.19 2.07
C GLN A 93 -34.32 25.82 1.16
N THR A 94 -34.07 25.03 0.12
CA THR A 94 -35.05 24.66 -0.89
C THR A 94 -35.98 23.54 -0.42
N TYR A 95 -35.43 22.47 0.14
CA TYR A 95 -36.20 21.24 0.43
C TYR A 95 -36.46 21.01 1.92
N ALA A 96 -35.65 21.58 2.81
CA ALA A 96 -35.75 21.38 4.27
C ALA A 96 -35.65 22.68 5.08
N PRO A 97 -36.47 23.72 4.79
CA PRO A 97 -36.32 25.05 5.41
C PRO A 97 -36.50 25.05 6.94
N SER A 98 -37.23 24.06 7.47
CA SER A 98 -37.46 23.87 8.90
C SER A 98 -36.31 23.13 9.63
N ALA A 99 -35.30 22.64 8.90
CA ALA A 99 -34.18 21.91 9.48
C ALA A 99 -33.20 22.86 10.22
N PRO A 100 -32.57 22.40 11.31
CA PRO A 100 -31.66 23.23 12.09
C PRO A 100 -30.49 23.78 11.26
N ALA A 101 -30.14 25.04 11.48
CA ALA A 101 -29.07 25.73 10.76
C ALA A 101 -27.69 25.21 11.22
N GLY A 102 -27.09 24.34 10.42
CA GLY A 102 -25.72 23.87 10.62
C GLY A 102 -25.48 22.51 9.97
N ARG A 103 -24.26 22.24 9.51
CA ARG A 103 -23.84 20.88 9.13
C ARG A 103 -23.77 20.07 10.43
N PRO A 104 -24.52 18.96 10.59
CA PRO A 104 -24.28 18.08 11.71
C PRO A 104 -22.80 17.67 11.66
N ALA A 105 -22.08 17.82 12.78
CA ALA A 105 -20.77 17.19 12.90
C ALA A 105 -20.91 15.71 12.49
N PRO A 106 -19.98 15.13 11.72
CA PRO A 106 -20.10 13.74 11.30
C PRO A 106 -20.21 12.86 12.55
N GLN A 107 -21.44 12.45 12.87
CA GLN A 107 -21.67 11.50 13.94
C GLN A 107 -21.29 10.14 13.37
N PRO A 108 -20.42 9.37 14.07
CA PRO A 108 -20.15 8.00 13.66
C PRO A 108 -21.49 7.25 13.58
N ARG A 109 -21.77 6.68 12.40
CA ARG A 109 -23.01 5.99 12.09
C ARG A 109 -23.22 4.82 13.06
N ARG A 110 -23.91 5.04 14.18
CA ARG A 110 -24.49 3.94 14.96
C ARG A 110 -25.76 3.49 14.25
N ARG A 111 -25.67 2.43 13.44
CA ARG A 111 -26.84 1.57 13.24
C ARG A 111 -27.24 1.05 14.62
N ALA A 112 -28.53 1.04 14.92
CA ALA A 112 -29.03 0.35 16.10
C ALA A 112 -28.57 -1.11 16.01
N ARG A 113 -27.52 -1.43 16.75
CA ARG A 113 -26.97 -2.78 16.88
C ARG A 113 -28.13 -3.62 17.42
N ARG A 114 -28.48 -4.73 16.76
CA ARG A 114 -29.39 -5.73 17.37
C ARG A 114 -28.82 -6.05 18.75
N GLU A 115 -29.50 -5.60 19.81
CA GLU A 115 -28.97 -5.55 21.17
C GLU A 115 -28.61 -6.96 21.70
N ASP A 116 -29.17 -8.00 21.07
CA ASP A 116 -29.05 -9.39 21.50
C ASP A 116 -27.94 -10.21 20.82
N ALA A 117 -27.17 -9.64 19.89
CA ALA A 117 -26.06 -10.36 19.27
C ALA A 117 -24.78 -10.28 20.14
N PRO A 118 -24.16 -11.41 20.53
CA PRO A 118 -22.95 -11.40 21.35
C PRO A 118 -21.86 -10.55 20.70
N ARG A 119 -21.28 -9.64 21.48
CA ARG A 119 -20.22 -8.75 21.00
C ARG A 119 -19.00 -9.58 20.66
N TRP A 120 -18.52 -9.45 19.43
CA TRP A 120 -17.29 -10.08 19.02
C TRP A 120 -16.15 -9.60 19.91
N THR A 121 -15.37 -10.56 20.43
CA THR A 121 -14.17 -10.29 21.21
C THR A 121 -12.98 -10.81 20.42
N PRO A 122 -11.95 -10.00 20.15
CA PRO A 122 -10.78 -10.44 19.42
C PRO A 122 -10.12 -11.60 20.16
N ARG A 123 -9.73 -12.63 19.42
CA ARG A 123 -8.97 -13.75 20.00
C ARG A 123 -7.55 -13.27 20.30
N GLN A 124 -6.98 -13.74 21.40
CA GLN A 124 -5.55 -13.63 21.63
C GLN A 124 -4.85 -14.75 20.86
N ALA A 125 -4.20 -14.40 19.74
CA ALA A 125 -3.36 -15.34 19.02
C ALA A 125 -1.99 -15.40 19.73
N GLY A 126 -1.65 -16.56 20.29
CA GLY A 126 -0.37 -16.78 20.94
C GLY A 126 0.79 -16.72 19.95
N ASP A 127 1.91 -16.13 20.38
CA ASP A 127 3.16 -16.24 19.64
C ASP A 127 3.73 -17.67 19.79
N PRO A 128 4.46 -18.16 18.78
CA PRO A 128 5.10 -19.48 18.85
C PRO A 128 6.19 -19.53 19.93
N CYS A 129 6.62 -20.75 20.28
CA CYS A 129 7.79 -20.93 21.16
C CYS A 129 9.08 -20.42 20.49
N GLU A 130 10.13 -20.23 21.29
CA GLU A 130 11.42 -19.71 20.81
C GLU A 130 12.08 -20.64 19.80
N ASP A 131 12.04 -21.95 20.06
CA ASP A 131 12.60 -22.97 19.17
C ASP A 131 11.94 -22.95 17.78
N TRP A 132 10.61 -22.81 17.74
CA TRP A 132 9.88 -22.65 16.50
C TRP A 132 10.34 -21.40 15.76
N SER A 133 10.42 -20.26 16.46
CA SER A 133 10.81 -18.97 15.87
C SER A 133 12.23 -18.99 15.31
N ARG A 134 13.15 -19.67 16.01
CA ARG A 134 14.56 -19.82 15.62
C ARG A 134 14.69 -20.65 14.33
N HIS A 135 14.05 -21.82 14.28
CA HIS A 135 14.07 -22.66 13.08
C HIS A 135 13.32 -22.03 11.90
N ALA A 136 12.22 -21.33 12.18
CA ALA A 136 11.50 -20.54 11.20
C ALA A 136 12.40 -19.46 10.57
N ALA A 137 13.19 -18.75 11.39
CA ALA A 137 14.14 -17.74 10.91
C ALA A 137 15.22 -18.36 10.01
N GLN A 138 15.82 -19.48 10.41
CA GLN A 138 16.81 -20.21 9.59
C GLN A 138 16.23 -20.66 8.25
N PHE A 139 14.99 -21.20 8.27
CA PHE A 139 14.30 -21.61 7.05
C PHE A 139 14.03 -20.42 6.13
N VAL A 140 13.54 -19.30 6.68
CA VAL A 140 13.30 -18.05 5.93
C VAL A 140 14.58 -17.53 5.31
N GLU A 141 15.66 -17.44 6.07
CA GLU A 141 16.95 -16.95 5.58
C GLU A 141 17.52 -17.82 4.47
N HIS A 142 17.44 -19.15 4.63
CA HIS A 142 17.80 -20.09 3.57
C HIS A 142 16.95 -19.87 2.31
N SER A 143 15.64 -19.72 2.46
CA SER A 143 14.73 -19.48 1.34
C SER A 143 14.95 -18.12 0.67
N MET A 144 15.29 -17.07 1.41
CA MET A 144 15.67 -15.76 0.85
C MET A 144 16.89 -15.89 -0.06
N ARG A 145 17.96 -16.55 0.41
CA ARG A 145 19.16 -16.81 -0.40
C ARG A 145 18.84 -17.58 -1.68
N ARG A 146 17.96 -18.59 -1.60
CA ARG A 146 17.52 -19.34 -2.79
C ARG A 146 16.80 -18.44 -3.79
N LEU A 147 15.90 -17.59 -3.32
CA LEU A 147 15.17 -16.64 -4.15
C LEU A 147 16.11 -15.65 -4.85
N GLU A 148 17.11 -15.11 -4.14
CA GLU A 148 18.10 -14.20 -4.73
C GLU A 148 18.97 -14.88 -5.80
N SER A 149 19.21 -16.19 -5.67
CA SER A 149 19.96 -16.99 -6.65
C SER A 149 19.11 -17.54 -7.80
N ALA A 150 17.82 -17.24 -7.88
CA ALA A 150 16.86 -17.83 -8.81
C ALA A 150 16.17 -16.77 -9.70
N PRO A 151 16.80 -16.34 -10.81
CA PRO A 151 16.28 -15.28 -11.68
C PRO A 151 14.88 -15.55 -12.25
N GLU A 152 14.53 -16.81 -12.48
CA GLU A 152 13.20 -17.24 -12.91
C GLU A 152 12.12 -16.99 -11.85
N VAL A 153 12.44 -17.25 -10.58
CA VAL A 153 11.54 -16.96 -9.46
C VAL A 153 11.41 -15.45 -9.26
N ALA A 154 12.51 -14.70 -9.38
CA ALA A 154 12.48 -13.24 -9.33
C ALA A 154 11.60 -12.63 -10.44
N ARG A 155 11.71 -13.13 -11.68
CA ARG A 155 10.83 -12.72 -12.79
C ARG A 155 9.36 -13.06 -12.54
N MET A 156 9.08 -14.24 -11.98
CA MET A 156 7.72 -14.61 -11.61
C MET A 156 7.14 -13.66 -10.54
N LEU A 157 7.92 -13.29 -9.52
CA LEU A 157 7.51 -12.29 -8.53
C LEU A 157 7.26 -10.91 -9.16
N ALA A 158 8.14 -10.48 -10.07
CA ALA A 158 7.97 -9.22 -10.78
C ALA A 158 6.66 -9.22 -11.60
N GLY A 159 6.30 -10.36 -12.20
CA GLY A 159 5.00 -10.54 -12.86
C GLY A 159 3.79 -10.46 -11.92
N TRP A 160 3.97 -10.68 -10.62
CA TRP A 160 2.96 -10.41 -9.58
C TRP A 160 3.09 -9.02 -8.96
N GLY A 161 3.90 -8.12 -9.52
CA GLY A 161 4.10 -6.77 -9.00
C GLY A 161 5.00 -6.69 -7.77
N ILE A 162 5.75 -7.76 -7.43
CA ILE A 162 6.69 -7.78 -6.29
C ILE A 162 8.12 -7.75 -6.83
N ASP A 163 8.82 -6.64 -6.60
CA ASP A 163 10.25 -6.54 -6.91
C ASP A 163 11.12 -7.14 -5.80
N MET A 164 12.41 -7.30 -6.09
CA MET A 164 13.38 -7.86 -5.14
C MET A 164 13.54 -7.01 -3.87
N ASP A 165 13.38 -5.69 -3.96
CA ASP A 165 13.45 -4.83 -2.78
C ASP A 165 12.25 -5.05 -1.84
N THR A 166 11.06 -5.24 -2.40
CA THR A 166 9.88 -5.62 -1.64
C THR A 166 10.01 -7.04 -1.09
N ALA A 167 10.52 -7.98 -1.89
CA ALA A 167 10.78 -9.34 -1.42
C ALA A 167 11.73 -9.34 -0.21
N ARG A 168 12.83 -8.57 -0.26
CA ARG A 168 13.76 -8.40 0.87
C ARG A 168 13.11 -7.72 2.06
N ALA A 169 12.39 -6.62 1.85
CA ALA A 169 11.72 -5.88 2.92
C ALA A 169 10.67 -6.74 3.64
N CYS A 170 9.97 -7.61 2.91
CA CYS A 170 9.02 -8.58 3.44
C CYS A 170 9.67 -9.92 3.87
N ARG A 171 10.99 -10.06 3.73
CA ARG A 171 11.75 -11.31 3.98
C ARG A 171 11.22 -12.53 3.22
N MET A 172 10.64 -12.33 2.05
CA MET A 172 10.14 -13.40 1.21
C MET A 172 11.27 -14.28 0.69
N GLY A 173 11.00 -15.57 0.53
CA GLY A 173 11.97 -16.55 0.04
C GLY A 173 11.34 -17.62 -0.83
N TRP A 174 12.18 -18.47 -1.41
CA TRP A 174 11.74 -19.60 -2.22
C TRP A 174 12.13 -20.92 -1.57
N ASN A 175 11.19 -21.85 -1.46
CA ASN A 175 11.46 -23.22 -1.08
C ASN A 175 11.31 -24.12 -2.30
N GLU A 176 12.40 -24.75 -2.73
CA GLU A 176 12.43 -25.44 -4.04
C GLU A 176 11.72 -26.79 -4.04
N ARG A 177 11.61 -27.42 -2.87
CA ARG A 177 11.06 -28.77 -2.71
C ARG A 177 10.36 -28.92 -1.38
N ASP A 178 9.43 -29.86 -1.32
CA ASP A 178 8.76 -30.24 -0.08
C ASP A 178 9.77 -30.69 0.98
N LYS A 179 9.63 -30.20 2.20
CA LYS A 179 10.44 -30.57 3.36
C LYS A 179 9.53 -31.01 4.50
N PHE A 180 9.99 -32.00 5.26
CA PHE A 180 9.23 -32.62 6.33
C PHE A 180 10.04 -32.72 7.64
N PRO A 181 10.45 -31.60 8.27
CA PRO A 181 11.17 -31.64 9.53
C PRO A 181 10.31 -32.23 10.67
N PRO A 182 10.91 -32.94 11.64
CA PRO A 182 10.18 -33.44 12.81
C PRO A 182 9.56 -32.30 13.65
N VAL A 183 8.39 -32.53 14.25
CA VAL A 183 7.69 -31.50 15.05
C VAL A 183 8.50 -31.06 16.26
N THR A 184 9.24 -31.97 16.91
CA THR A 184 10.08 -31.67 18.07
C THR A 184 11.27 -30.77 17.71
N SER A 185 11.82 -30.91 16.51
CA SER A 185 12.91 -30.04 16.05
C SER A 185 12.49 -28.57 15.94
N TRP A 186 11.19 -28.29 15.82
CA TRP A 186 10.62 -26.92 15.83
C TRP A 186 10.02 -26.57 17.20
N GLY A 187 10.36 -27.30 18.26
CA GLY A 187 9.87 -27.04 19.62
C GLY A 187 8.39 -27.32 19.84
N LEU A 188 7.75 -28.08 18.95
CA LEU A 188 6.37 -28.53 19.14
C LEU A 188 6.34 -29.84 19.94
N PRO A 189 5.26 -30.11 20.69
CA PRO A 189 5.13 -31.38 21.41
C PRO A 189 5.26 -32.58 20.48
N HIS A 190 5.94 -33.62 20.97
CA HIS A 190 6.03 -34.89 20.26
C HIS A 190 4.63 -35.41 19.94
N ALA A 191 4.43 -35.88 18.71
CA ALA A 191 3.21 -36.50 18.26
C ALA A 191 3.54 -37.63 17.31
N THR A 192 2.76 -38.71 17.35
CA THR A 192 2.94 -39.85 16.46
C THR A 192 2.25 -39.59 15.12
N GLY A 193 2.98 -39.79 14.02
CA GLY A 193 2.47 -39.71 12.67
C GLY A 193 1.70 -40.96 12.24
N ARG A 194 1.09 -40.92 11.05
CA ARG A 194 0.28 -42.04 10.50
C ARG A 194 1.05 -43.35 10.33
N THR A 195 2.37 -43.28 10.15
CA THR A 195 3.24 -44.44 9.91
C THR A 195 3.95 -44.91 11.20
N GLY A 196 3.51 -44.47 12.38
CA GLY A 196 4.07 -44.86 13.68
C GLY A 196 5.36 -44.13 14.09
N GLY A 197 6.02 -43.40 13.18
CA GLY A 197 7.16 -42.53 13.49
C GLY A 197 6.73 -41.15 13.99
N GLU A 198 7.68 -40.30 14.37
CA GLU A 198 7.40 -38.91 14.77
C GLU A 198 6.67 -38.14 13.65
N ALA A 199 5.65 -37.37 14.03
CA ALA A 199 4.94 -36.47 13.15
C ALA A 199 5.90 -35.41 12.57
N LYS A 200 5.62 -34.98 11.34
CA LYS A 200 6.44 -34.01 10.61
C LYS A 200 5.64 -32.74 10.32
N ILE A 201 6.32 -31.59 10.34
CA ILE A 201 5.79 -30.34 9.81
C ILE A 201 5.91 -30.40 8.29
N PHE A 202 4.86 -30.06 7.57
CA PHE A 202 4.92 -29.95 6.12
C PHE A 202 5.34 -28.54 5.70
N LEU A 203 6.44 -28.42 4.97
CA LEU A 203 6.94 -27.21 4.35
C LEU A 203 6.94 -27.40 2.82
N PRO A 204 5.85 -27.08 2.12
CA PRO A 204 5.76 -27.32 0.68
C PRO A 204 6.75 -26.49 -0.13
N ALA A 205 7.04 -26.94 -1.36
CA ALA A 205 7.69 -26.14 -2.38
C ALA A 205 6.84 -24.91 -2.74
N GLY A 206 7.48 -23.75 -2.89
CA GLY A 206 6.86 -22.51 -3.32
C GLY A 206 7.38 -21.25 -2.64
N LEU A 207 6.59 -20.18 -2.74
CA LEU A 207 6.93 -18.86 -2.20
C LEU A 207 6.68 -18.83 -0.69
N VAL A 208 7.75 -18.63 0.07
CA VAL A 208 7.75 -18.45 1.53
C VAL A 208 7.47 -17.00 1.87
N ILE A 209 6.42 -16.77 2.66
CA ILE A 209 5.91 -15.46 3.06
C ILE A 209 5.89 -15.41 4.60
N PRO A 210 6.98 -14.94 5.23
CA PRO A 210 7.06 -14.87 6.69
C PRO A 210 6.47 -13.58 7.25
N TYR A 211 5.90 -13.67 8.44
CA TYR A 211 5.51 -12.52 9.26
C TYR A 211 6.48 -12.41 10.44
N ALA A 212 7.15 -11.27 10.55
CA ALA A 212 8.22 -11.06 11.52
C ALA A 212 8.09 -9.72 12.28
N PRO A 213 7.05 -9.54 13.12
CA PRO A 213 6.92 -8.33 13.93
C PRO A 213 8.13 -8.19 14.87
N GLY A 214 8.70 -6.98 14.93
CA GLY A 214 9.92 -6.72 15.71
C GLY A 214 11.14 -7.52 15.24
N GLY A 215 11.13 -8.05 14.02
CA GLY A 215 12.22 -8.84 13.45
C GLY A 215 12.23 -10.32 13.84
N ARG A 216 11.38 -10.76 14.78
CA ARG A 216 11.22 -12.17 15.16
C ARG A 216 10.20 -12.85 14.26
N VAL A 217 10.58 -13.93 13.56
CA VAL A 217 9.64 -14.70 12.71
C VAL A 217 8.65 -15.45 13.60
N VAL A 218 7.35 -15.12 13.48
CA VAL A 218 6.28 -15.74 14.28
C VAL A 218 5.28 -16.54 13.44
N LYS A 219 5.22 -16.30 12.13
CA LYS A 219 4.32 -17.00 11.20
C LYS A 219 5.00 -17.19 9.87
N ILE A 220 4.76 -18.32 9.22
CA ILE A 220 5.17 -18.59 7.84
C ILE A 220 3.95 -19.10 7.09
N LYS A 221 3.60 -18.44 5.99
CA LYS A 221 2.74 -19.04 4.96
C LYS A 221 3.56 -19.35 3.72
N ILE A 222 3.20 -20.42 3.03
CA ILE A 222 3.85 -20.83 1.79
C ILE A 222 2.80 -20.92 0.68
N ARG A 223 2.95 -20.14 -0.38
CA ARG A 223 2.14 -20.26 -1.60
C ARG A 223 2.75 -21.35 -2.48
N ARG A 224 2.04 -22.47 -2.64
CA ARG A 224 2.54 -23.68 -3.32
C ARG A 224 2.75 -23.43 -4.81
N SER A 225 3.79 -24.03 -5.39
CA SER A 225 4.16 -23.89 -6.81
C SER A 225 3.56 -24.94 -7.74
N GLY A 226 2.91 -25.99 -7.23
CA GLY A 226 2.29 -27.04 -8.04
C GLY A 226 0.93 -26.65 -8.62
N GLU A 227 0.68 -26.95 -9.90
CA GLU A 227 -0.65 -26.87 -10.49
C GLU A 227 -1.64 -27.76 -9.71
N GLY A 228 -2.85 -27.24 -9.45
CA GLY A 228 -3.87 -27.98 -8.69
C GLY A 228 -3.58 -28.18 -7.19
N ALA A 229 -2.53 -27.56 -6.64
CA ALA A 229 -2.22 -27.65 -5.23
C ALA A 229 -3.31 -27.02 -4.35
N ASP A 230 -4.11 -27.86 -3.67
CA ASP A 230 -5.12 -27.46 -2.70
C ASP A 230 -4.69 -27.86 -1.27
N PRO A 231 -4.68 -26.95 -0.27
CA PRO A 231 -4.87 -25.50 -0.41
C PRO A 231 -3.67 -24.83 -1.08
N ARG A 232 -3.95 -23.76 -1.85
CA ARG A 232 -2.92 -22.95 -2.54
C ARG A 232 -1.93 -22.30 -1.58
N TYR A 233 -2.41 -21.89 -0.41
CA TYR A 233 -1.60 -21.31 0.66
C TYR A 233 -1.57 -22.28 1.86
N TRP A 234 -0.37 -22.61 2.30
CA TRP A 234 -0.13 -23.48 3.44
C TRP A 234 0.37 -22.69 4.64
N HIS A 235 -0.31 -22.78 5.78
CA HIS A 235 0.16 -22.21 7.04
C HIS A 235 1.03 -23.23 7.76
N VAL A 236 2.29 -22.87 8.03
CA VAL A 236 3.22 -23.74 8.76
C VAL A 236 2.73 -23.93 10.20
N LYS A 237 2.53 -25.20 10.58
CA LYS A 237 2.03 -25.61 11.89
C LYS A 237 2.90 -25.04 13.01
N GLY A 238 2.24 -24.58 14.08
CA GLY A 238 2.90 -24.06 15.28
C GLY A 238 3.15 -22.56 15.26
N GLY A 239 2.98 -21.90 14.11
CA GLY A 239 3.10 -20.45 13.98
C GLY A 239 1.85 -19.69 14.43
N TYR A 240 2.04 -18.38 14.61
CA TYR A 240 0.99 -17.41 14.91
C TYR A 240 -0.12 -17.43 13.84
N CYS A 241 -1.38 -17.43 14.27
CA CYS A 241 -2.55 -17.61 13.40
C CYS A 241 -3.35 -16.33 13.11
N GLY A 242 -2.87 -15.17 13.55
CA GLY A 242 -3.50 -13.87 13.27
C GLY A 242 -3.18 -13.31 11.89
N PHE A 243 -3.57 -12.06 11.69
CA PHE A 243 -3.39 -11.36 10.43
C PHE A 243 -1.91 -11.14 10.12
N HIS A 244 -1.57 -11.09 8.84
CA HIS A 244 -0.24 -10.67 8.41
C HIS A 244 -0.24 -9.15 8.25
N VAL A 245 0.70 -8.45 8.86
CA VAL A 245 0.76 -6.98 8.85
C VAL A 245 2.03 -6.52 8.14
N TYR A 246 1.87 -5.64 7.14
CA TYR A 246 2.97 -4.92 6.50
C TYR A 246 2.85 -3.44 6.79
N GLY A 247 3.85 -2.86 7.46
CA GLY A 247 3.84 -1.47 7.89
C GLY A 247 4.12 -1.33 9.38
N ARG A 248 4.14 -0.07 9.84
CA ARG A 248 4.38 0.24 11.25
C ARG A 248 3.04 0.40 11.97
N PRO A 249 2.88 -0.12 13.20
CA PRO A 249 1.61 -0.09 13.91
C PRO A 249 1.11 1.33 14.24
N GLU A 250 1.99 2.34 14.24
CA GLU A 250 1.65 3.75 14.44
C GLU A 250 1.02 4.40 13.22
N TRP A 251 1.08 3.75 12.05
CA TRP A 251 0.46 4.26 10.84
C TRP A 251 -1.06 4.30 10.98
N ARG A 252 -1.66 5.34 10.40
CA ARG A 252 -3.07 5.68 10.60
C ARG A 252 -3.97 5.25 9.44
N VAL A 253 -3.40 4.77 8.34
CA VAL A 253 -4.14 4.35 7.15
C VAL A 253 -3.77 2.92 6.81
N TRP A 254 -4.78 2.06 6.67
CA TRP A 254 -4.60 0.63 6.46
C TRP A 254 -5.44 0.11 5.30
N VAL A 255 -4.88 -0.79 4.50
CA VAL A 255 -5.61 -1.52 3.45
C VAL A 255 -5.74 -3.00 3.85
N ILE A 256 -6.96 -3.50 3.97
CA ILE A 256 -7.25 -4.91 4.25
C ILE A 256 -7.39 -5.67 2.94
N ILE A 257 -6.59 -6.72 2.79
CA ILE A 257 -6.49 -7.56 1.59
C ILE A 257 -6.63 -9.02 2.00
N GLU A 258 -7.10 -9.88 1.11
CA GLU A 258 -7.35 -11.28 1.45
C GLU A 258 -6.05 -12.09 1.60
N THR A 259 -5.11 -11.96 0.65
CA THR A 259 -3.89 -12.80 0.64
C THR A 259 -2.63 -12.05 1.06
N GLU A 260 -1.72 -12.76 1.72
CA GLU A 260 -0.43 -12.22 2.17
C GLU A 260 0.47 -11.75 1.02
N ARG A 261 0.36 -12.37 -0.16
CA ARG A 261 1.12 -11.96 -1.35
C ARG A 261 0.62 -10.62 -1.87
N ASP A 262 -0.69 -10.48 -2.05
CA ASP A 262 -1.26 -9.29 -2.65
C ASP A 262 -1.16 -8.09 -1.69
N ALA A 263 -1.23 -8.34 -0.38
CA ALA A 263 -0.96 -7.32 0.63
C ALA A 263 0.49 -6.78 0.56
N ALA A 264 1.48 -7.65 0.34
CA ALA A 264 2.87 -7.21 0.15
C ALA A 264 3.06 -6.42 -1.16
N MET A 265 2.39 -6.88 -2.23
CA MET A 265 2.38 -6.18 -3.51
C MET A 265 1.79 -4.77 -3.34
N VAL A 266 0.64 -4.62 -2.69
CA VAL A 266 0.06 -3.28 -2.48
C VAL A 266 0.98 -2.44 -1.59
N TRP A 267 1.56 -3.03 -0.55
CA TRP A 267 2.48 -2.37 0.37
C TRP A 267 3.69 -1.76 -0.35
N ARG A 268 4.23 -2.42 -1.39
CA ARG A 268 5.29 -1.87 -2.25
C ARG A 268 4.98 -0.44 -2.71
N PHE A 269 3.77 -0.22 -3.20
CA PHE A 269 3.37 1.04 -3.81
C PHE A 269 2.98 2.11 -2.79
N VAL A 270 2.66 1.72 -1.55
CA VAL A 270 2.07 2.63 -0.55
C VAL A 270 2.88 2.81 0.72
N ARG A 271 3.92 1.99 0.95
CA ARG A 271 4.78 2.10 2.15
C ARG A 271 5.48 3.45 2.27
N GLY A 272 5.83 4.08 1.15
CA GLY A 272 6.43 5.42 1.12
C GLY A 272 5.46 6.52 1.56
N MET A 273 4.15 6.27 1.48
CA MET A 273 3.12 7.18 1.95
C MET A 273 2.78 6.98 3.43
N GLY A 274 3.39 6.02 4.13
CA GLY A 274 2.99 5.67 5.49
C GLY A 274 1.64 4.95 5.58
N VAL A 275 1.26 4.22 4.52
CA VAL A 275 0.04 3.39 4.48
C VAL A 275 0.43 1.93 4.69
N GLY A 276 -0.22 1.29 5.65
CA GLY A 276 -0.01 -0.13 5.96
C GLY A 276 -0.97 -1.02 5.19
N THR A 277 -0.61 -2.30 5.03
CA THR A 277 -1.54 -3.31 4.53
C THR A 277 -1.64 -4.48 5.50
N MET A 278 -2.80 -5.12 5.56
CA MET A 278 -2.98 -6.35 6.33
C MET A 278 -3.62 -7.42 5.46
N ALA A 279 -3.09 -8.64 5.52
CA ALA A 279 -3.70 -9.80 4.93
C ALA A 279 -4.48 -10.63 5.96
N THR A 280 -5.74 -10.92 5.65
CA THR A 280 -6.63 -11.67 6.53
C THR A 280 -6.45 -13.18 6.41
N GLY A 281 -6.01 -13.65 5.24
CA GLY A 281 -5.90 -15.06 4.87
C GLY A 281 -7.21 -15.72 4.44
N SER A 282 -8.35 -15.04 4.59
CA SER A 282 -9.68 -15.45 4.12
C SER A 282 -10.66 -14.29 4.28
N ALA A 283 -11.63 -14.14 3.37
CA ALA A 283 -12.70 -13.14 3.47
C ALA A 283 -13.53 -13.19 4.77
N SER A 284 -13.59 -14.35 5.45
CA SER A 284 -14.36 -14.51 6.71
C SER A 284 -13.51 -14.36 7.97
N ALA A 285 -12.17 -14.28 7.85
CA ALA A 285 -11.29 -14.17 9.01
C ALA A 285 -11.50 -12.83 9.74
N ARG A 286 -11.37 -12.88 11.08
CA ARG A 286 -11.49 -11.72 11.96
C ARG A 286 -10.12 -11.38 12.57
N PRO A 287 -9.80 -10.09 12.76
CA PRO A 287 -8.52 -9.67 13.31
C PRO A 287 -8.35 -10.18 14.74
N ASP A 288 -7.20 -10.71 15.09
CA ASP A 288 -6.86 -11.01 16.48
C ASP A 288 -6.58 -9.71 17.25
N GLU A 289 -6.37 -9.79 18.57
CA GLU A 289 -6.18 -8.60 19.42
C GLU A 289 -5.07 -7.67 18.90
N ARG A 290 -3.97 -8.24 18.38
CA ARG A 290 -2.85 -7.47 17.81
C ARG A 290 -3.30 -6.64 16.61
N ALA A 291 -3.97 -7.26 15.63
CA ALA A 291 -4.45 -6.57 14.44
C ALA A 291 -5.61 -5.62 14.77
N ALA A 292 -6.52 -6.01 15.65
CA ALA A 292 -7.65 -5.20 16.09
C ALA A 292 -7.19 -3.92 16.80
N GLY A 293 -6.15 -4.00 17.64
CA GLY A 293 -5.55 -2.83 18.30
C GLY A 293 -5.02 -1.81 17.29
N VAL A 294 -4.30 -2.27 16.27
CA VAL A 294 -3.80 -1.40 15.18
C VAL A 294 -4.96 -0.78 14.40
N LEU A 295 -5.97 -1.57 14.04
CA LEU A 295 -7.11 -1.10 13.26
C LEU A 295 -8.02 -0.13 14.04
N ARG A 296 -8.21 -0.33 15.34
CA ARG A 296 -8.90 0.63 16.23
C ARG A 296 -8.16 1.96 16.30
N GLY A 297 -6.83 1.94 16.18
CA GLY A 297 -5.98 3.10 16.05
C GLY A 297 -5.89 3.66 14.62
N ALA A 298 -6.66 3.18 13.65
CA ALA A 298 -6.63 3.75 12.29
C ALA A 298 -7.53 4.98 12.18
N SER A 299 -7.11 5.96 11.39
CA SER A 299 -7.97 7.05 10.90
C SER A 299 -8.81 6.61 9.69
N CYS A 300 -8.33 5.64 8.91
CA CYS A 300 -9.06 5.06 7.77
C CYS A 300 -8.62 3.62 7.50
N ILE A 301 -9.59 2.76 7.21
CA ILE A 301 -9.36 1.38 6.78
C ILE A 301 -10.02 1.19 5.41
N LEU A 302 -9.24 0.90 4.38
CA LEU A 302 -9.75 0.50 3.07
C LEU A 302 -9.93 -1.01 3.05
N ASN A 303 -11.18 -1.47 3.09
CA ASN A 303 -11.51 -2.89 3.05
C ASN A 303 -11.63 -3.37 1.59
N ALA A 304 -10.53 -3.95 1.10
CA ALA A 304 -10.37 -4.44 -0.26
C ALA A 304 -10.56 -5.96 -0.41
N LEU A 305 -11.25 -6.62 0.53
CA LEU A 305 -11.62 -8.04 0.39
C LEU A 305 -12.49 -8.27 -0.86
N ASP A 306 -12.45 -9.48 -1.42
CA ASP A 306 -13.11 -9.84 -2.68
C ASP A 306 -14.62 -9.53 -2.70
N TYR A 307 -15.19 -9.37 -3.90
CA TYR A 307 -16.61 -9.08 -4.12
C TYR A 307 -17.47 -10.35 -4.26
N ASP A 308 -16.98 -11.50 -3.80
CA ASP A 308 -17.76 -12.74 -3.80
C ASP A 308 -18.83 -12.74 -2.70
N GLY A 309 -19.68 -13.78 -2.70
CA GLY A 309 -20.76 -13.91 -1.72
C GLY A 309 -20.27 -13.85 -0.26
N ALA A 310 -19.06 -14.35 0.01
CA ALA A 310 -18.47 -14.32 1.33
C ALA A 310 -17.98 -12.91 1.70
N GLY A 311 -17.33 -12.19 0.79
CA GLY A 311 -16.91 -10.80 1.02
C GLY A 311 -18.10 -9.86 1.27
N ARG A 312 -19.19 -9.99 0.50
CA ARG A 312 -20.42 -9.18 0.70
C ARG A 312 -21.09 -9.48 2.03
N ALA A 313 -21.19 -10.74 2.43
CA ALA A 313 -21.81 -11.14 3.70
C ALA A 313 -21.03 -10.62 4.93
N ASN A 314 -19.73 -10.42 4.80
CA ASN A 314 -18.86 -9.97 5.88
C ASN A 314 -18.62 -8.45 5.92
N ALA A 315 -18.95 -7.72 4.85
CA ALA A 315 -18.72 -6.27 4.78
C ALA A 315 -19.42 -5.49 5.90
N GLY A 316 -20.66 -5.84 6.23
CA GLY A 316 -21.43 -5.18 7.30
C GLY A 316 -20.76 -5.30 8.68
N TRP A 317 -20.12 -6.45 8.96
CA TRP A 317 -19.39 -6.63 10.21
C TRP A 317 -18.19 -5.67 10.33
N TRP A 318 -17.46 -5.45 9.23
CA TRP A 318 -16.31 -4.54 9.21
C TRP A 318 -16.73 -3.09 9.46
N GLU A 319 -17.82 -2.65 8.84
CA GLU A 319 -18.38 -1.32 9.04
C GLU A 319 -18.91 -1.13 10.47
N ASP A 320 -19.52 -2.16 11.06
CA ASP A 320 -20.07 -2.12 12.42
C ASP A 320 -18.96 -2.14 13.50
N GLU A 321 -17.93 -2.98 13.34
CA GLU A 321 -16.83 -3.09 14.32
C GLU A 321 -15.80 -1.96 14.17
N PHE A 322 -15.54 -1.52 12.93
CA PHE A 322 -14.62 -0.45 12.62
C PHE A 322 -15.33 0.62 11.78
N PRO A 323 -15.97 1.64 12.40
CA PRO A 323 -16.71 2.68 11.68
C PRO A 323 -15.90 3.49 10.65
N GLN A 324 -14.56 3.48 10.79
CA GLN A 324 -13.59 4.05 9.85
C GLN A 324 -13.25 3.13 8.66
N SER A 325 -13.87 1.96 8.58
CA SER A 325 -13.75 1.02 7.47
C SER A 325 -14.63 1.43 6.32
N LEU A 326 -13.99 1.64 5.17
CA LEU A 326 -14.63 1.95 3.90
C LEU A 326 -14.47 0.75 2.98
N ARG A 327 -15.58 0.32 2.38
CA ARG A 327 -15.55 -0.73 1.37
C ARG A 327 -14.84 -0.22 0.13
N TRP A 328 -13.72 -0.87 -0.25
CA TRP A 328 -12.85 -0.43 -1.35
C TRP A 328 -12.27 -1.62 -2.11
N PRO A 329 -13.09 -2.44 -2.81
CA PRO A 329 -12.60 -3.57 -3.58
C PRO A 329 -11.81 -3.12 -4.82
N ALA A 330 -11.15 -4.07 -5.48
CA ALA A 330 -10.58 -3.84 -6.80
C ALA A 330 -11.69 -3.46 -7.81
N PRO A 331 -11.39 -2.63 -8.84
CA PRO A 331 -12.35 -2.32 -9.88
C PRO A 331 -12.83 -3.60 -10.58
N PRO A 332 -14.15 -3.89 -10.63
CA PRO A 332 -14.65 -5.14 -11.19
C PRO A 332 -14.28 -5.36 -12.67
N SER A 333 -14.06 -4.28 -13.42
CA SER A 333 -13.60 -4.31 -14.82
C SER A 333 -12.15 -4.76 -14.98
N LEU A 334 -11.37 -4.77 -13.89
CA LEU A 334 -9.94 -5.10 -13.90
C LEU A 334 -9.62 -6.41 -13.16
N GLY A 335 -10.62 -7.15 -12.67
CA GLY A 335 -10.40 -8.48 -12.09
C GLY A 335 -11.17 -8.72 -10.79
N LYS A 336 -10.94 -9.91 -10.21
CA LYS A 336 -11.60 -10.32 -8.96
C LYS A 336 -11.01 -9.60 -7.75
N ASP A 337 -9.70 -9.50 -7.72
CA ASP A 337 -8.91 -8.91 -6.64
C ASP A 337 -7.89 -7.89 -7.16
N ILE A 338 -7.19 -7.22 -6.25
CA ILE A 338 -6.19 -6.20 -6.62
C ILE A 338 -4.96 -6.82 -7.30
N GLY A 339 -4.68 -8.10 -7.05
CA GLY A 339 -3.62 -8.85 -7.72
C GLY A 339 -3.89 -9.01 -9.21
N ASP A 340 -5.13 -9.35 -9.58
CA ASP A 340 -5.57 -9.41 -10.98
C ASP A 340 -5.53 -8.02 -11.65
N ALA A 341 -5.98 -6.98 -10.93
CA ALA A 341 -6.03 -5.61 -11.45
C ALA A 341 -4.65 -5.04 -11.81
N VAL A 342 -3.60 -5.41 -11.08
CA VAL A 342 -2.22 -5.05 -11.45
C VAL A 342 -1.80 -5.65 -12.78
N GLY A 343 -2.23 -6.89 -13.07
CA GLY A 343 -2.00 -7.52 -14.38
C GLY A 343 -2.64 -6.73 -15.54
N HIS A 344 -3.69 -5.96 -15.26
CA HIS A 344 -4.36 -5.08 -16.21
C HIS A 344 -3.88 -3.62 -16.16
N GLY A 345 -2.77 -3.34 -15.47
CA GLY A 345 -2.12 -2.02 -15.47
C GLY A 345 -2.72 -0.99 -14.51
N VAL A 346 -3.42 -1.42 -13.45
CA VAL A 346 -3.93 -0.47 -12.44
C VAL A 346 -2.77 0.23 -11.72
N ASP A 347 -2.86 1.55 -11.57
CA ASP A 347 -1.98 2.29 -10.67
C ASP A 347 -2.47 2.06 -9.23
N VAL A 348 -1.78 1.18 -8.51
CA VAL A 348 -2.13 0.80 -7.13
C VAL A 348 -2.06 1.98 -6.17
N ALA A 349 -1.10 2.90 -6.34
CA ALA A 349 -0.97 4.06 -5.47
C ALA A 349 -2.12 5.05 -5.72
N ALA A 350 -2.49 5.27 -6.99
CA ALA A 350 -3.67 6.06 -7.33
C ALA A 350 -4.96 5.41 -6.83
N TRP A 351 -5.12 4.09 -6.97
CA TRP A 351 -6.27 3.35 -6.47
C TRP A 351 -6.42 3.46 -4.95
N VAL A 352 -5.34 3.35 -4.17
CA VAL A 352 -5.39 3.58 -2.72
C VAL A 352 -5.76 5.03 -2.42
N ARG A 353 -5.13 6.01 -3.07
CA ARG A 353 -5.43 7.44 -2.86
C ARG A 353 -6.90 7.79 -3.17
N ALA A 354 -7.47 7.19 -4.19
CA ALA A 354 -8.86 7.39 -4.59
C ALA A 354 -9.86 6.87 -3.53
N GLY A 355 -9.48 5.85 -2.76
CA GLY A 355 -10.31 5.31 -1.68
C GLY A 355 -10.29 6.14 -0.40
N LEU A 356 -9.31 7.04 -0.24
CA LEU A 356 -9.15 7.82 0.99
C LEU A 356 -10.12 9.01 1.05
N PRO A 357 -10.79 9.23 2.19
CA PRO A 357 -11.50 10.47 2.45
C PRO A 357 -10.60 11.70 2.25
N SER A 358 -11.18 12.80 1.77
CA SER A 358 -10.43 14.04 1.47
C SER A 358 -9.58 14.54 2.65
N HIS A 359 -10.10 14.49 3.89
CA HIS A 359 -9.38 14.90 5.08
C HIS A 359 -8.19 13.98 5.42
N VAL A 360 -8.36 12.65 5.29
CA VAL A 360 -7.30 11.66 5.52
C VAL A 360 -6.21 11.78 4.46
N ARG A 361 -6.60 11.95 3.19
CA ARG A 361 -5.68 12.16 2.07
C ARG A 361 -4.82 13.41 2.29
N ARG A 362 -5.43 14.53 2.68
CA ARG A 362 -4.70 15.77 3.01
C ARG A 362 -3.74 15.59 4.19
N GLU A 363 -4.15 14.86 5.22
CA GLU A 363 -3.28 14.56 6.36
C GLU A 363 -2.08 13.70 5.93
N LEU A 364 -2.32 12.67 5.12
CA LEU A 364 -1.28 11.82 4.55
C LEU A 364 -0.31 12.61 3.69
N GLU A 365 -0.82 13.47 2.80
CA GLU A 365 -0.03 14.37 1.96
C GLU A 365 0.80 15.37 2.80
N ARG A 366 0.26 15.87 3.92
CA ARG A 366 1.00 16.73 4.85
C ARG A 366 2.15 15.99 5.53
N LEU A 367 1.92 14.75 5.96
CA LEU A 367 2.92 13.91 6.64
C LEU A 367 3.97 13.35 5.67
N THR A 368 3.61 13.17 4.41
CA THR A 368 4.47 12.62 3.36
C THR A 368 5.13 13.69 2.50
N ARG A 369 4.70 14.96 2.62
CA ARG A 369 5.40 16.08 2.02
C ARG A 369 6.84 16.04 2.52
N PRO A 370 7.84 16.02 1.62
CA PRO A 370 9.18 16.40 2.03
C PRO A 370 9.04 17.74 2.73
N ALA A 371 9.68 17.91 3.89
CA ALA A 371 9.72 19.20 4.54
C ALA A 371 10.10 20.23 3.47
N GLN A 372 9.16 21.12 3.11
CA GLN A 372 9.51 22.27 2.31
C GLN A 372 10.46 23.03 3.21
N THR A 373 11.76 22.91 2.95
CA THR A 373 12.72 23.85 3.51
C THR A 373 12.20 25.21 3.07
N PRO A 374 11.80 26.10 3.99
CA PRO A 374 11.53 27.48 3.61
C PRO A 374 12.75 27.99 2.84
N PRO A 375 12.60 28.84 1.81
CA PRO A 375 13.77 29.53 1.26
C PRO A 375 14.49 30.17 2.45
N ALA A 376 15.71 29.73 2.69
CA ALA A 376 16.45 30.12 3.87
C ALA A 376 16.61 31.65 3.83
N VAL A 377 15.89 32.34 4.72
CA VAL A 377 16.31 33.65 5.18
C VAL A 377 17.71 33.42 5.76
N PRO A 378 18.75 34.14 5.30
CA PRO A 378 20.12 33.89 5.75
C PRO A 378 20.21 34.28 7.22
N SER A 379 20.03 33.31 8.11
CA SER A 379 20.37 33.45 9.52
C SER A 379 21.87 33.30 9.64
N ALA A 380 22.52 34.41 9.95
CA ALA A 380 23.93 34.46 10.25
C ALA A 380 24.25 33.49 11.39
N GLY A 381 25.22 32.60 11.15
CA GLY A 381 25.99 31.98 12.20
C GLY A 381 25.49 30.63 12.70
N GLN A 382 25.51 29.60 11.83
CA GLN A 382 25.84 28.24 12.28
C GLN A 382 26.75 27.58 11.24
N ARG A 383 27.97 27.26 11.65
CA ARG A 383 29.03 26.66 10.84
C ARG A 383 28.82 25.13 10.85
N PRO A 384 28.57 24.44 9.73
CA PRO A 384 28.44 22.99 9.73
C PRO A 384 29.81 22.33 9.93
N GLU A 385 29.84 21.26 10.73
CA GLU A 385 30.99 20.37 10.86
C GLU A 385 31.32 19.68 9.52
N PRO A 386 32.59 19.41 9.23
CA PRO A 386 33.01 18.88 7.93
C PRO A 386 32.61 17.41 7.76
N GLN A 387 31.70 17.14 6.81
CA GLN A 387 31.45 15.79 6.29
C GLN A 387 32.72 15.25 5.60
N GLU A 388 33.22 14.11 6.07
CA GLU A 388 34.35 13.42 5.44
C GLU A 388 34.01 12.94 4.03
N LEU A 389 34.89 13.22 3.07
CA LEU A 389 34.73 12.79 1.68
C LEU A 389 34.82 11.25 1.57
N PRO A 390 34.02 10.60 0.71
CA PRO A 390 34.13 9.17 0.43
C PRO A 390 35.56 8.75 0.03
N PRO A 391 35.99 7.52 0.34
CA PRO A 391 37.37 7.07 0.09
C PRO A 391 37.84 7.26 -1.36
N ALA A 392 37.00 6.95 -2.36
CA ALA A 392 37.37 7.09 -3.76
C ALA A 392 37.50 8.56 -4.19
N VAL A 393 36.66 9.44 -3.62
CA VAL A 393 36.74 10.90 -3.83
C VAL A 393 38.01 11.48 -3.19
N ARG A 394 38.37 11.00 -2.00
CA ARG A 394 39.61 11.39 -1.32
C ARG A 394 40.85 10.95 -2.10
N GLU A 395 40.83 9.73 -2.64
CA GLU A 395 41.89 9.24 -3.52
C GLU A 395 42.01 10.10 -4.78
N LEU A 396 40.90 10.38 -5.45
CA LEU A 396 40.88 11.22 -6.64
C LEU A 396 41.46 12.62 -6.36
N ARG A 397 41.05 13.26 -5.25
CA ARG A 397 41.63 14.55 -4.82
C ARG A 397 43.12 14.46 -4.56
N GLY A 398 43.58 13.40 -3.89
CA GLY A 398 44.99 13.17 -3.64
C GLY A 398 45.80 13.01 -4.94
N LEU A 399 45.26 12.31 -5.93
CA LEU A 399 45.90 12.15 -7.24
C LEU A 399 45.93 13.46 -8.04
N LEU A 400 44.84 14.23 -8.02
CA LEU A 400 44.80 15.53 -8.69
C LEU A 400 45.73 16.55 -8.01
N ALA A 401 45.89 16.49 -6.69
CA ALA A 401 46.84 17.32 -5.93
C ALA A 401 48.28 16.95 -6.28
N ARG A 402 48.61 15.65 -6.34
CA ARG A 402 49.92 15.16 -6.78
C ARG A 402 50.24 15.51 -8.24
N ALA A 403 49.21 15.69 -9.07
CA ALA A 403 49.40 16.13 -10.44
C ALA A 403 49.73 17.63 -10.54
N GLU A 404 49.64 18.41 -9.45
CA GLU A 404 50.06 19.83 -9.38
C GLU A 404 49.49 20.68 -10.54
N GLY A 405 48.22 20.48 -10.89
CA GLY A 405 47.56 21.20 -12.00
C GLY A 405 47.93 20.71 -13.40
N ARG A 406 48.83 19.72 -13.54
CA ARG A 406 49.17 19.06 -14.81
C ARG A 406 48.10 18.06 -15.25
N ALA A 407 47.16 17.71 -14.38
CA ALA A 407 45.93 16.99 -14.72
C ALA A 407 44.72 17.70 -14.15
N ARG A 408 43.64 17.79 -14.93
CA ARG A 408 42.35 18.32 -14.49
C ARG A 408 41.21 17.60 -15.18
N ILE A 409 40.08 17.51 -14.51
CA ILE A 409 38.84 16.99 -15.09
C ILE A 409 38.01 18.18 -15.57
N VAL A 410 37.58 18.14 -16.83
CA VAL A 410 36.74 19.16 -17.44
C VAL A 410 35.38 18.55 -17.75
N LYS A 411 34.32 19.27 -17.35
CA LYS A 411 32.94 18.95 -17.71
C LYS A 411 32.54 19.82 -18.90
N HIS A 412 32.10 19.17 -19.97
CA HIS A 412 31.57 19.80 -21.17
C HIS A 412 30.07 20.09 -21.02
N ALA A 413 29.57 21.04 -21.81
CA ALA A 413 28.18 21.49 -21.74
C ALA A 413 27.17 20.41 -22.15
N ASP A 414 27.59 19.42 -22.93
CA ASP A 414 26.82 18.25 -23.37
C ASP A 414 26.79 17.11 -22.33
N GLY A 415 27.43 17.31 -21.18
CA GLY A 415 27.57 16.30 -20.13
C GLY A 415 28.80 15.39 -20.28
N GLY A 416 29.61 15.57 -21.32
CA GLY A 416 30.87 14.86 -21.48
C GLY A 416 31.89 15.21 -20.40
N LEU A 417 32.70 14.22 -19.99
CA LEU A 417 33.82 14.40 -19.07
C LEU A 417 35.14 14.13 -19.79
N GLU A 418 36.13 14.99 -19.58
CA GLU A 418 37.46 14.87 -20.18
C GLU A 418 38.56 15.00 -19.10
N LEU A 419 39.57 14.13 -19.16
CA LEU A 419 40.79 14.27 -18.38
C LEU A 419 41.85 15.01 -19.20
N CYS A 420 41.95 16.32 -19.02
CA CYS A 420 42.96 17.14 -19.68
C CYS A 420 44.30 17.05 -18.94
N CYS A 421 45.38 16.80 -19.68
CA CYS A 421 46.74 16.76 -19.14
C CYS A 421 47.64 17.80 -19.81
N ALA A 422 48.64 18.29 -19.09
CA ALA A 422 49.65 19.18 -19.64
C ALA A 422 50.43 18.49 -20.78
N PRO A 423 50.80 19.22 -21.85
CA PRO A 423 51.56 18.65 -22.96
C PRO A 423 52.85 17.98 -22.49
N GLY A 424 53.14 16.79 -23.02
CA GLY A 424 54.34 16.02 -22.67
C GLY A 424 54.33 15.34 -21.29
N TRP A 425 53.44 15.72 -20.37
CA TRP A 425 53.44 15.17 -19.00
C TRP A 425 53.13 13.67 -18.96
N ARG A 426 52.18 13.20 -19.78
CA ARG A 426 51.86 11.77 -19.92
C ARG A 426 53.02 10.93 -20.47
N GLY A 427 54.05 11.54 -21.05
CA GLY A 427 55.26 10.87 -21.52
C GLY A 427 56.27 10.58 -20.41
N THR A 428 56.07 11.11 -19.20
CA THR A 428 56.88 10.79 -18.03
C THR A 428 56.34 9.56 -17.31
N PRO A 429 57.18 8.74 -16.64
CA PRO A 429 56.70 7.59 -15.87
C PRO A 429 55.63 7.97 -14.83
N GLU A 430 55.85 9.09 -14.13
CA GLU A 430 54.91 9.61 -13.14
C GLU A 430 53.59 10.10 -13.77
N GLY A 431 53.65 10.85 -14.86
CA GLY A 431 52.45 11.34 -15.54
C GLY A 431 51.63 10.22 -16.19
N TRP A 432 52.29 9.17 -16.69
CA TRP A 432 51.60 7.97 -17.17
C TRP A 432 50.85 7.26 -16.04
N GLU A 433 51.50 7.02 -14.90
CA GLU A 433 50.90 6.35 -13.75
C GLU A 433 49.73 7.14 -13.16
N LEU A 434 49.95 8.43 -12.86
CA LEU A 434 48.94 9.29 -12.24
C LEU A 434 47.73 9.50 -13.16
N SER A 435 47.95 9.79 -14.45
CA SER A 435 46.84 9.97 -15.39
C SER A 435 46.04 8.68 -15.61
N GLY A 436 46.68 7.51 -15.59
CA GLY A 436 46.02 6.21 -15.67
C GLY A 436 45.12 5.94 -14.46
N ARG A 437 45.59 6.24 -13.24
CA ARG A 437 44.80 6.08 -12.01
C ARG A 437 43.63 7.06 -11.93
N ILE A 438 43.84 8.33 -12.28
CA ILE A 438 42.77 9.34 -12.35
C ILE A 438 41.72 8.90 -13.38
N SER A 439 42.15 8.49 -14.57
CA SER A 439 41.24 7.99 -15.62
C SER A 439 40.40 6.82 -15.15
N ARG A 440 41.01 5.85 -14.46
CA ARG A 440 40.28 4.69 -13.94
C ARG A 440 39.23 5.08 -12.90
N LEU A 441 39.56 5.97 -11.97
CA LEU A 441 38.60 6.43 -10.95
C LEU A 441 37.45 7.25 -11.55
N VAL A 442 37.72 8.09 -12.54
CA VAL A 442 36.72 8.99 -13.15
C VAL A 442 35.78 8.23 -14.09
N PHE A 443 36.31 7.35 -14.95
CA PHE A 443 35.54 6.74 -16.03
C PHE A 443 35.12 5.29 -15.76
N MET A 444 35.72 4.63 -14.76
CA MET A 444 35.46 3.22 -14.42
C MET A 444 35.31 2.99 -12.92
N GLY A 445 35.30 4.08 -12.13
CA GLY A 445 35.19 4.02 -10.67
C GLY A 445 33.75 4.01 -10.18
N PRO A 446 33.54 4.03 -8.85
CA PRO A 446 32.21 4.01 -8.26
C PRO A 446 31.43 5.31 -8.51
N ASP A 447 30.09 5.23 -8.58
CA ASP A 447 29.18 6.36 -8.87
C ASP A 447 29.33 7.58 -7.94
N GLU A 448 29.90 7.39 -6.75
CA GLU A 448 30.22 8.49 -5.82
C GLU A 448 31.27 9.47 -6.38
N VAL A 449 32.20 9.00 -7.22
CA VAL A 449 33.19 9.86 -7.89
C VAL A 449 32.51 10.73 -8.93
N LEU A 450 31.63 10.13 -9.75
CA LEU A 450 30.83 10.84 -10.75
C LEU A 450 29.90 11.88 -10.11
N ARG A 451 29.14 11.50 -9.08
CA ARG A 451 28.27 12.44 -8.35
C ARG A 451 29.04 13.60 -7.73
N TRP A 452 30.24 13.34 -7.21
CA TRP A 452 31.09 14.40 -6.66
C TRP A 452 31.60 15.34 -7.75
N ILE A 453 31.98 14.82 -8.92
CA ILE A 453 32.40 15.62 -10.08
C ILE A 453 31.24 16.48 -10.60
N GLU A 454 30.05 15.91 -10.71
CA GLU A 454 28.85 16.58 -11.20
C GLU A 454 28.36 17.71 -10.29
N ALA A 455 28.61 17.58 -8.98
CA ALA A 455 28.27 18.58 -7.97
C ALA A 455 29.22 19.79 -7.96
N ASP A 456 30.37 19.74 -8.65
CA ASP A 456 31.29 20.89 -8.70
C ASP A 456 30.76 21.97 -9.67
N PRO A 457 30.41 23.17 -9.17
CA PRO A 457 29.81 24.23 -9.98
C PRO A 457 30.81 24.87 -10.96
N ARG A 458 32.12 24.61 -10.82
CA ARG A 458 33.17 25.25 -11.62
C ARG A 458 33.40 24.57 -12.97
N GLY A 459 32.83 23.37 -13.16
CA GLY A 459 33.03 22.56 -14.38
C GLY A 459 34.48 22.15 -14.65
N ARG A 460 35.39 22.44 -13.70
CA ARG A 460 36.82 22.15 -13.75
C ARG A 460 37.30 21.74 -12.37
N ILE A 461 37.80 20.52 -12.27
CA ILE A 461 38.25 19.95 -11.00
C ILE A 461 39.77 19.79 -11.06
N THR A 462 40.42 20.47 -10.12
CA THR A 462 41.86 20.41 -9.86
C THR A 462 42.09 19.93 -8.42
N GLY A 463 43.33 19.50 -8.14
CA GLY A 463 43.76 19.05 -6.82
C GLY A 463 43.59 20.08 -5.72
#